data_AF-A0A9D9CK95-F1
#
_entry.id   AF-A0A9D9CK95-F1
#
_cell.length_a   1.000
_cell.length_b   1.000
_cell.length_c   1.000
_cell.angle_alpha   90.00
_cell.angle_beta   90.00
_cell.angle_gamma   90.00
#
_symmetry.space_group_name_H-M   'P 1'
#
loop_
_entity.id
_entity.type
_entity.pdbx_description
1 polymer ?
#
loop_
_entity_poly.entity_id
_entity_poly.type
_entity_poly.pdbx_seq_one_letter_code
_entity_poly.pdbx_strand_id
1 'polypeptide(L)' 'MKDQQGYDAAIKQLQDILSQLEGGAPLPMEQYVALAREAKGLIESCRAYLVGIEKEIETLEQ' A
#
# COMPACT_ATOMS: atom_id res chain seq x y z
N MET A 1 -15.64 -10.39 4.35
CA MET A 1 -14.94 -9.38 3.52
C MET A 1 -14.65 -8.08 4.30
N LYS A 2 -14.20 -8.14 5.56
CA LYS A 2 -14.10 -6.93 6.43
C LYS A 2 -12.87 -6.03 6.16
N ASP A 3 -11.88 -6.48 5.38
CA ASP A 3 -10.62 -5.73 5.17
C ASP A 3 -10.43 -5.14 3.76
N GLN A 4 -11.36 -5.39 2.83
CA GLN A 4 -11.22 -4.91 1.44
C GLN A 4 -11.20 -3.38 1.36
N GLN A 5 -12.00 -2.70 2.19
CA GLN A 5 -12.02 -1.23 2.22
C GLN A 5 -10.69 -0.64 2.70
N GLY A 6 -9.99 -1.31 3.62
CA GLY A 6 -8.66 -0.91 4.09
C GLY A 6 -7.61 -1.08 3.00
N TYR A 7 -7.68 -2.20 2.27
CA TYR A 7 -6.81 -2.46 1.13
C TYR A 7 -6.99 -1.43 0.01
N ASP A 8 -8.23 -1.18 -0.42
CA ASP A 8 -8.53 -0.22 -1.49
C ASP A 8 -8.08 1.21 -1.11
N ALA A 9 -8.27 1.59 0.15
CA ALA A 9 -7.78 2.87 0.66
C ALA A 9 -6.25 2.95 0.64
N ALA A 10 -5.55 1.89 1.04
CA ALA A 10 -4.09 1.84 1.03
C ALA A 10 -3.51 1.91 -0.39
N ILE A 11 -4.14 1.23 -1.36
CA ILE A 11 -3.77 1.32 -2.78
C ILE A 11 -3.94 2.74 -3.31
N LYS A 12 -5.05 3.40 -2.98
CA LYS A 12 -5.27 4.79 -3.40
C LYS A 12 -4.20 5.74 -2.83
N GLN A 13 -3.89 5.61 -1.54
CA GLN A 13 -2.84 6.41 -0.91
C GLN A 13 -1.46 6.16 -1.54
N LEU A 14 -1.13 4.92 -1.92
CA LEU A 14 0.10 4.61 -2.65
C LEU A 14 0.17 5.32 -4.01
N GLN A 15 -0.93 5.36 -4.75
CA GLN A 15 -1.01 6.06 -6.04
C GLN A 15 -0.82 7.58 -5.85
N ASP A 16 -1.39 8.15 -4.79
CA ASP A 16 -1.23 9.57 -4.47
C ASP A 16 0.23 9.90 -4.10
N ILE A 17 0.91 9.02 -3.35
CA ILE A 17 2.34 9.18 -3.03
C ILE A 17 3.20 9.08 -4.30
N LEU A 18 2.96 8.11 -5.17
CA LEU A 18 3.70 7.97 -6.43
C LEU A 18 3.53 9.21 -7.30
N SER A 19 2.30 9.73 -7.41
CA SER A 19 2.02 10.96 -8.16
C SER A 19 2.79 12.17 -7.61
N GLN A 20 2.97 12.26 -6.28
CA GLN A 20 3.77 13.32 -5.65
C GLN A 20 5.26 13.17 -5.94
N LEU A 21 5.77 11.93 -5.94
CA LEU A 21 7.17 11.63 -6.25
C LEU A 21 7.49 11.86 -7.74
N GLU A 22 6.53 11.61 -8.63
CA GLU A 22 6.65 11.79 -10.09
C GLU A 22 6.35 13.22 -10.55
N GLY A 23 5.73 14.06 -9.70
CA GLY A 23 5.20 15.40 -10.00
C GLY A 23 6.21 16.47 -10.45
N GLY A 24 7.45 16.10 -10.78
CA GLY A 24 8.42 16.93 -11.48
C GLY A 24 9.13 18.00 -10.63
N ALA A 25 8.59 18.35 -9.46
CA ALA A 25 9.26 19.22 -8.51
C ALA A 25 10.19 18.41 -7.59
N PRO A 26 11.49 18.76 -7.47
CA PRO A 26 12.38 18.09 -6.52
C PRO A 26 11.90 18.33 -5.10
N LEU A 27 11.58 17.23 -4.40
CA LEU A 27 11.19 17.26 -3.00
C LEU A 27 12.41 17.44 -2.09
N PRO A 28 12.27 18.17 -0.97
CA PRO A 28 13.24 18.13 0.12
C PRO A 28 13.48 16.69 0.60
N MET A 29 14.72 16.34 0.92
CA MET A 29 15.09 14.97 1.32
C MET A 29 14.25 14.44 2.49
N GLU A 30 13.94 15.29 3.47
CA GLU A 30 13.09 14.91 4.61
C GLU A 30 11.67 14.52 4.17
N GLN A 31 11.09 15.24 3.20
CA GLN A 31 9.77 14.94 2.66
C GLN A 31 9.79 13.64 1.84
N TYR A 32 10.83 13.45 1.03
CA TYR A 32 11.02 12.19 0.29
C TYR A 32 11.11 10.98 1.24
N VAL A 33 11.92 11.08 2.30
CA VAL A 33 12.06 10.02 3.30
C VAL A 33 10.75 9.76 4.04
N ALA A 34 9.97 10.79 4.36
CA ALA A 34 8.66 10.65 4.98
C ALA A 34 7.69 9.88 4.07
N LEU A 35 7.55 10.32 2.81
CA LEU A 35 6.69 9.65 1.81
C LEU A 35 7.12 8.20 1.55
N ALA A 36 8.43 7.93 1.48
CA ALA A 36 8.94 6.58 1.30
C ALA A 36 8.64 5.65 2.49
N ARG A 37 8.69 6.18 3.73
CA ARG A 37 8.32 5.42 4.94
C ARG A 37 6.82 5.14 4.99
N GLU A 38 6.01 6.12 4.62
CA GLU A 38 4.56 5.96 4.53
C GLU A 38 4.19 4.91 3.47
N ALA A 39 4.74 5.02 2.27
CA ALA A 39 4.54 4.04 1.20
C ALA A 39 4.94 2.62 1.64
N LYS A 40 6.05 2.47 2.37
CA LYS A 40 6.46 1.18 2.93
C LYS A 40 5.38 0.58 3.83
N GLY A 41 4.83 1.36 4.76
CA GLY A 41 3.77 0.89 5.67
C GLY A 41 2.50 0.47 4.93
N LEU A 42 2.11 1.22 3.90
CA LEU A 42 0.96 0.90 3.06
C LEU A 42 1.17 -0.38 2.25
N ILE A 43 2.38 -0.60 1.70
CA ILE A 43 2.75 -1.85 1.00
C ILE A 43 2.68 -3.05 1.94
N GLU A 44 3.16 -2.90 3.18
CA GLU A 44 3.11 -3.96 4.19
C GLU A 44 1.65 -4.32 4.54
N SER A 45 0.78 -3.32 4.70
CA SER A 45 -0.65 -3.53 4.92
C SER A 45 -1.32 -4.24 3.74
N CYS A 46 -1.03 -3.80 2.51
CA CYS A 46 -1.54 -4.45 1.30
C CYS A 46 -1.09 -5.91 1.20
N ARG A 47 0.18 -6.19 1.50
CA ARG A 47 0.72 -7.56 1.49
C ARG A 47 0.02 -8.45 2.52
N ALA A 48 -0.19 -7.95 3.74
CA ALA A 48 -0.85 -8.72 4.80
C ALA A 48 -2.27 -9.13 4.39
N TYR A 49 -3.02 -8.24 3.74
CA TYR A 49 -4.35 -8.53 3.22
C TYR A 49 -4.32 -9.62 2.13
N LEU A 50 -3.42 -9.49 1.14
CA LEU A 50 -3.30 -10.45 0.04
C LEU A 50 -2.91 -11.84 0.55
N VAL A 51 -1.97 -11.93 1.50
CA VAL A 51 -1.60 -13.20 2.16
C VAL A 51 -2.80 -13.81 2.89
N GLY A 52 -3.69 -12.99 3.45
CA GLY A 52 -4.95 -13.46 4.03
C GLY A 52 -5.85 -14.12 2.99
N ILE A 53 -6.01 -13.50 1.83
CA ILE A 53 -6.79 -14.05 0.71
C ILE A 53 -6.17 -15.34 0.19
N GLU A 54 -4.85 -15.39 0.00
CA GLU A 54 -4.14 -16.59 -0.45
C GLU A 54 -4.43 -17.78 0.48
N LYS A 55 -4.36 -17.57 1.79
CA LYS A 55 -4.69 -18.60 2.79
C LYS A 55 -6.16 -19.03 2.77
N GLU A 56 -7.08 -18.09 2.53
CA GLU A 56 -8.50 -18.41 2.40
C GLU A 56 -8.74 -19.31 1.17
N ILE A 57 -8.10 -19.02 0.04
CA ILE A 57 -8.16 -19.85 -1.18
C ILE A 57 -7.59 -21.26 -0.90
N GLU A 58 -6.40 -21.36 -0.32
CA GLU A 58 -5.77 -22.65 0.04
C GLU A 58 -6.64 -23.50 0.96
N THR A 59 -7.45 -22.86 1.82
CA THR A 59 -8.39 -23.56 2.72
C THR A 59 -9.62 -24.07 1.97
N LEU A 60 -10.10 -23.34 0.95
CA LEU A 60 -11.28 -23.71 0.17
C LEU A 60 -10.99 -24.79 -0.88
N GLU A 61 -9.74 -24.98 -1.29
CA GLU A 61 -9.31 -25.98 -2.29
C GLU A 61 -8.97 -27.36 -1.69
N GLN A 62 -9.02 -27.53 -0.35
CA GLN A 62 -8.78 -28.80 0.36
C GLN A 62 -10.05 -29.64 0.52
#